data_AF-A0A5C7J5Y6-F1
#
_entry.id   AF-A0A5C7J5Y6-F1
#
_cell.length_a   1.000
_cell.length_b   1.000
_cell.length_c   1.000
_cell.angle_alpha   90.00
_cell.angle_beta   90.00
_cell.angle_gamma   90.00
#
_symmetry.space_group_name_H-M   'P 1'
#
loop_
_entity.id
_entity.type
_entity.pdbx_description
1 polymer ?
#
loop_
_entity_poly.entity_id
_entity_poly.type
_entity_poly.pdbx_seq_one_letter_code
_entity_poly.pdbx_strand_id
1 'polypeptide(L)'
;MKKQLERNIQLYGFLKIFTKRVFLPLTTIYLADVAGLTLKEIGLLASLSAVVSLASDVPTGFIADKFGRRLALIFASSLAVCGALTYAFFPSMQGAIVAVILESLAYSFLSGAGEALMYDTLHNLDRVDDYPKIAGRAQSLGLIGNTALVLLV
;
A
#
# COMPACT_ATOMS: atom_id res chain seq x y z
N MET A 1 -1.85 -12.42 25.03
CA MET A 1 -2.43 -11.21 24.40
C MET A 1 -1.43 -10.06 24.28
N LYS A 2 -0.92 -9.45 25.38
CA LYS A 2 -0.02 -8.27 25.30
C LYS A 2 1.18 -8.43 24.35
N LYS A 3 1.93 -9.53 24.44
CA LYS A 3 3.06 -9.84 23.54
C LYS A 3 2.69 -9.90 22.04
N GLN A 4 1.46 -10.32 21.71
CA GLN A 4 0.98 -10.36 20.32
C GLN A 4 0.64 -8.94 19.82
N LEU A 5 0.07 -8.09 20.68
CA LEU A 5 -0.25 -6.70 20.36
C LEU A 5 1.02 -5.86 20.15
N GLU A 6 2.03 -6.04 21.00
CA GLU A 6 3.34 -5.37 20.82
C GLU A 6 4.03 -5.80 19.52
N ARG A 7 3.89 -7.08 19.13
CA ARG A 7 4.39 -7.58 17.86
C ARG A 7 3.69 -6.91 16.66
N ASN A 8 2.40 -6.60 16.76
CA ASN A 8 1.68 -5.91 15.68
C ASN A 8 2.27 -4.52 15.42
N ILE A 9 2.74 -3.82 16.46
CA ILE A 9 3.41 -2.51 16.32
C ILE A 9 4.68 -2.63 15.49
N GLN A 10 5.51 -3.64 15.77
CA GLN A 10 6.72 -3.90 15.00
C GLN A 10 6.42 -4.33 13.56
N LEU A 11 5.47 -5.24 13.37
CA LEU A 11 5.05 -5.73 12.06
C LEU A 11 4.46 -4.62 11.19
N TYR A 12 3.70 -3.69 11.78
CA TYR A 12 3.20 -2.52 11.06
C TYR A 12 4.31 -1.58 10.62
N GLY A 13 5.30 -1.34 11.47
CA GLY A 13 6.49 -0.57 11.10
C GLY A 13 7.23 -1.19 9.92
N PHE A 14 7.41 -2.51 9.93
CA PHE A 14 8.03 -3.24 8.82
C PHE A 14 7.17 -3.20 7.55
N LEU A 15 5.86 -3.45 7.66
CA LEU A 15 4.92 -3.35 6.55
C LEU A 15 4.98 -1.96 5.90
N LYS A 16 5.06 -0.89 6.70
CA LYS A 16 5.13 0.49 6.18
C LYS A 16 6.32 0.73 5.24
N ILE A 17 7.43 0.01 5.39
CA ILE A 17 8.59 0.06 4.47
C ILE A 17 8.19 -0.35 3.04
N PHE A 18 7.45 -1.45 2.90
CA PHE A 18 7.07 -1.99 1.60
C PHE A 18 5.83 -1.32 0.99
N THR A 19 5.11 -0.51 1.78
CA THR A 19 3.88 0.14 1.34
C THR A 19 4.09 1.54 0.78
N LYS A 20 5.23 2.15 1.10
CA LYS A 20 5.67 3.34 0.36
C LYS A 20 6.06 2.82 -1.00
N ARG A 21 5.32 3.24 -2.04
CA ARG A 21 5.53 2.87 -3.44
C ARG A 21 6.96 3.25 -3.82
N VAL A 22 7.90 2.34 -3.56
CA VAL A 22 9.33 2.50 -3.86
C VAL A 22 9.54 2.89 -5.30
N PHE A 23 8.61 2.40 -6.11
CA PHE A 23 8.61 2.57 -7.52
C PHE A 23 7.81 3.77 -8.02
N LEU A 24 7.14 4.62 -7.23
CA LEU A 24 6.27 5.66 -7.84
C LEU A 24 6.96 6.51 -8.94
N PRO A 25 8.17 7.06 -8.73
CA PRO A 25 8.92 7.70 -9.83
C PRO A 25 9.44 6.68 -10.86
N LEU A 26 9.90 5.50 -10.44
CA LEU A 26 10.43 4.46 -11.33
C LEU A 26 9.36 3.84 -12.25
N THR A 27 8.12 3.72 -11.81
CA THR A 27 6.96 3.21 -12.54
C THR A 27 6.61 4.18 -13.65
N THR A 28 6.70 5.49 -13.40
CA THR A 28 6.50 6.50 -14.46
C THR A 28 7.56 6.38 -15.54
N ILE A 29 8.83 6.26 -15.15
CA ILE A 29 9.95 6.06 -16.07
C ILE A 29 9.77 4.74 -16.83
N TYR A 30 9.47 3.65 -16.13
CA TYR A 30 9.21 2.33 -16.72
C TYR A 30 8.08 2.35 -17.75
N LEU A 31 6.95 2.98 -17.42
CA LEU A 31 5.81 3.05 -18.33
C LEU A 31 6.15 3.86 -19.59
N ALA A 32 6.96 4.92 -19.46
CA ALA A 32 7.41 5.70 -20.59
C ALA A 32 8.45 4.93 -21.44
N ASP A 33 9.51 4.44 -20.82
CA ASP A 33 10.71 3.94 -21.52
C ASP A 33 10.58 2.46 -21.94
N VAL A 34 9.86 1.64 -21.16
CA VAL A 34 9.72 0.19 -21.42
C VAL A 34 8.37 -0.13 -22.05
N ALA A 35 7.27 0.40 -21.52
CA ALA A 35 5.93 0.17 -22.07
C ALA A 35 5.59 1.12 -23.23
N GLY A 36 6.42 2.14 -23.50
CA GLY A 36 6.25 3.07 -24.61
C GLY A 36 5.05 4.01 -24.46
N LEU A 37 4.54 4.19 -23.23
CA LEU A 37 3.35 5.00 -22.97
C LEU A 37 3.69 6.49 -23.01
N THR A 38 2.77 7.26 -23.58
CA THR A 38 2.86 8.72 -23.58
C THR A 38 2.54 9.28 -22.20
N LEU A 39 3.05 10.49 -21.90
CA LEU A 39 2.72 11.20 -20.66
C LEU A 39 1.20 11.40 -20.46
N LYS A 40 0.44 11.51 -21.56
CA LYS A 40 -1.02 11.60 -21.52
C LYS A 40 -1.64 10.30 -20.99
N GLU A 41 -1.20 9.15 -21.49
CA GLU A 41 -1.68 7.84 -21.03
C GLU A 41 -1.29 7.57 -19.58
N ILE A 42 -0.08 7.97 -19.16
CA ILE A 42 0.34 7.89 -17.76
C ILE A 42 -0.54 8.76 -16.87
N GLY A 43 -0.91 9.97 -17.33
CA GLY A 43 -1.86 10.83 -16.62
C GLY A 43 -3.27 10.21 -16.50
N LEU A 44 -3.73 9.49 -17.53
CA LEU A 44 -4.98 8.74 -17.47
C LEU A 44 -4.92 7.58 -16.46
N LEU A 45 -3.80 6.86 -16.41
CA LEU A 45 -3.56 5.82 -15.41
C LEU A 45 -3.58 6.38 -13.98
N ALA A 46 -2.96 7.55 -13.76
CA ALA A 46 -3.02 8.22 -12.45
C ALA A 46 -4.45 8.61 -12.06
N SER A 47 -5.25 9.09 -13.03
CA SER A 47 -6.66 9.44 -12.83
C SER A 47 -7.49 8.20 -12.50
N LEU A 48 -7.28 7.11 -13.25
CA LEU A 48 -7.91 5.82 -12.98
C LEU A 48 -7.57 5.32 -11.57
N SER A 49 -6.30 5.42 -11.18
CA SER A 49 -5.84 5.01 -9.85
C SER A 49 -6.63 5.73 -8.74
N ALA A 50 -6.81 7.05 -8.86
CA ALA A 50 -7.57 7.84 -7.91
C ALA A 50 -9.06 7.44 -7.86
N VAL A 51 -9.69 7.23 -9.01
CA VAL A 51 -11.10 6.80 -9.10
C VAL A 51 -11.29 5.42 -8.46
N VAL A 52 -10.43 4.46 -8.76
CA VAL A 52 -10.51 3.10 -8.21
C VAL A 52 -10.32 3.14 -6.69
N SER A 53 -9.31 3.87 -6.20
CA SER A 53 -9.07 3.99 -4.76
C SER A 53 -10.28 4.60 -4.05
N LEU A 54 -10.80 5.74 -4.51
CA LEU A 54 -12.00 6.37 -3.93
C LEU A 54 -13.22 5.44 -3.95
N ALA A 55 -13.46 4.75 -5.06
CA ALA A 55 -14.57 3.81 -5.18
C ALA A 55 -14.41 2.59 -4.25
N SER A 56 -13.17 2.21 -3.95
CA SER A 56 -12.85 1.04 -3.14
C SER A 56 -12.68 1.31 -1.65
N ASP A 57 -12.48 2.55 -1.20
CA ASP A 57 -12.27 2.86 0.21
C ASP A 57 -13.42 2.38 1.11
N VAL A 58 -14.68 2.61 0.70
CA VAL A 58 -15.86 2.17 1.46
C VAL A 58 -16.01 0.63 1.46
N PRO A 59 -16.00 -0.06 0.29
CA PRO A 59 -16.06 -1.53 0.25
C PRO A 59 -14.93 -2.21 1.02
N THR A 60 -13.69 -1.73 0.87
CA THR A 60 -12.51 -2.35 1.49
C THR A 60 -12.54 -2.20 3.02
N GLY A 61 -13.00 -1.05 3.53
CA GLY A 61 -13.27 -0.84 4.95
C GLY A 61 -14.28 -1.84 5.51
N PHE A 62 -15.44 -1.98 4.85
CA PHE A 62 -16.46 -2.95 5.25
C PHE A 62 -15.95 -4.39 5.25
N ILE A 63 -15.20 -4.79 4.22
CA ILE A 63 -14.60 -6.13 4.14
C ILE A 63 -13.60 -6.34 5.27
N ALA A 64 -12.77 -5.34 5.58
CA ALA A 64 -11.77 -5.44 6.64
C ALA A 64 -12.40 -5.58 8.03
N ASP A 65 -13.49 -4.87 8.29
CA ASP A 65 -14.21 -4.98 9.56
C ASP A 65 -14.99 -6.29 9.67
N LYS A 66 -15.57 -6.79 8.57
CA LYS A 66 -16.35 -8.04 8.58
C LYS A 66 -15.49 -9.30 8.63
N PHE A 67 -14.45 -9.39 7.81
CA PHE A 67 -13.62 -10.60 7.68
C PHE A 67 -12.35 -10.55 8.52
N GLY A 68 -12.09 -9.41 9.17
CA GLY A 68 -10.95 -9.21 10.04
C GLY A 68 -9.76 -8.56 9.34
N ARG A 69 -9.16 -7.59 10.05
CA ARG A 69 -8.12 -6.70 9.52
C ARG A 69 -6.85 -7.42 9.11
N ARG A 70 -6.51 -8.53 9.76
CA ARG A 70 -5.35 -9.36 9.40
C ARG A 70 -5.51 -9.97 8.00
N LEU A 71 -6.69 -10.52 7.69
CA LEU A 71 -6.95 -11.11 6.37
C LEU A 71 -6.99 -10.04 5.28
N ALA A 72 -7.57 -8.87 5.59
CA ALA A 72 -7.54 -7.72 4.69
C ALA A 72 -6.11 -7.27 4.34
N LEU A 73 -5.20 -7.21 5.32
CA LEU A 73 -3.79 -6.85 5.07
C LEU A 73 -3.03 -7.91 4.25
N ILE A 74 -3.32 -9.20 4.45
CA ILE A 74 -2.74 -10.27 3.63
C ILE A 74 -3.23 -10.13 2.19
N PHE A 75 -4.54 -9.94 2.01
CA PHE A 75 -5.14 -9.75 0.69
C PHE A 75 -4.59 -8.51 -0.03
N ALA A 76 -4.44 -7.39 0.69
CA ALA A 76 -3.81 -6.18 0.17
C ALA A 76 -2.38 -6.45 -0.33
N SER A 77 -1.60 -7.18 0.47
CA SER A 77 -0.21 -7.52 0.12
C SER A 77 -0.16 -8.44 -1.11
N SER A 78 -1.07 -9.40 -1.23
CA SER A 78 -1.19 -10.25 -2.42
C SER A 78 -1.54 -9.45 -3.66
N LEU A 79 -2.51 -8.52 -3.57
CA LEU A 79 -2.87 -7.63 -4.68
C LEU A 79 -1.70 -6.74 -5.11
N ALA A 80 -0.93 -6.19 -4.17
CA ALA A 80 0.25 -5.38 -4.46
C ALA A 80 1.31 -6.18 -5.23
N VAL A 81 1.58 -7.42 -4.81
CA VAL A 81 2.51 -8.32 -5.52
C VAL A 81 2.00 -8.64 -6.92
N CYS A 82 0.73 -8.97 -7.08
CA CYS A 82 0.13 -9.22 -8.39
C CYS A 82 0.21 -7.99 -9.31
N GLY A 83 -0.03 -6.78 -8.78
CA GLY A 83 0.11 -5.53 -9.53
C GLY A 83 1.54 -5.32 -10.01
N ALA A 84 2.52 -5.47 -9.12
CA ALA A 84 3.94 -5.36 -9.45
C ALA A 84 4.39 -6.38 -10.52
N LEU A 85 3.97 -7.65 -10.40
CA LEU A 85 4.25 -8.67 -11.40
C LEU A 85 3.56 -8.35 -12.74
N THR A 86 2.36 -7.79 -12.71
CA THR A 86 1.64 -7.40 -13.92
C THR A 86 2.40 -6.32 -14.69
N TYR A 87 2.93 -5.30 -13.99
CA TYR A 87 3.84 -4.34 -14.63
C TYR A 87 5.02 -5.06 -15.27
N ALA A 88 5.72 -5.93 -14.53
CA ALA A 88 6.95 -6.56 -15.00
C ALA A 88 6.76 -7.47 -16.23
N PHE A 89 5.67 -8.25 -16.29
CA PHE A 89 5.44 -9.22 -17.36
C PHE A 89 4.62 -8.69 -18.54
N PHE A 90 3.86 -7.60 -18.34
CA PHE A 90 2.97 -7.05 -19.36
C PHE A 90 3.25 -5.54 -19.56
N PRO A 91 4.40 -5.16 -20.17
CA PRO A 91 4.74 -3.77 -20.46
C PRO A 91 3.87 -3.19 -21.59
N SER A 92 2.60 -2.94 -21.31
CA SER A 92 1.63 -2.36 -22.24
C SER A 92 0.59 -1.52 -21.53
N MET A 93 -0.21 -0.75 -22.29
CA MET A 93 -1.33 0.01 -21.72
C MET A 93 -2.33 -0.88 -20.97
N GLN A 94 -2.67 -2.05 -21.53
CA GLN A 94 -3.61 -2.97 -20.89
C GLN A 94 -3.02 -3.57 -19.61
N GLY A 95 -1.74 -3.95 -19.63
CA GLY A 95 -1.04 -4.42 -18.44
C GLY A 95 -0.99 -3.34 -17.35
N ALA A 96 -0.70 -2.10 -17.73
CA ALA A 96 -0.68 -0.97 -16.82
C ALA A 96 -2.05 -0.67 -16.20
N ILE A 97 -3.14 -0.74 -16.96
CA ILE A 97 -4.52 -0.58 -16.44
C ILE A 97 -4.80 -1.62 -15.35
N VAL A 98 -4.51 -2.90 -15.63
CA VAL A 98 -4.73 -3.98 -14.66
C VAL A 98 -3.86 -3.80 -13.42
N ALA A 99 -2.58 -3.48 -13.61
CA ALA A 99 -1.65 -3.26 -12.52
C ALA A 99 -2.07 -2.08 -11.62
N VAL A 100 -2.51 -0.97 -12.21
CA VAL A 100 -3.04 0.20 -11.48
C VAL A 100 -4.26 -0.16 -10.66
N ILE A 101 -5.21 -0.92 -11.22
CA ILE A 101 -6.42 -1.33 -10.48
C ILE A 101 -6.03 -2.19 -9.27
N LEU A 102 -5.15 -3.18 -9.46
CA LEU A 102 -4.67 -4.04 -8.39
C LEU A 102 -3.95 -3.25 -7.30
N GLU A 103 -3.06 -2.34 -7.66
CA GLU A 103 -2.35 -1.49 -6.70
C GLU A 103 -3.29 -0.52 -5.96
N SER A 104 -4.24 0.09 -6.65
CA SER A 104 -5.22 0.99 -6.03
C SER A 104 -6.09 0.27 -5.01
N LEU A 105 -6.54 -0.95 -5.32
CA LEU A 105 -7.29 -1.80 -4.38
C LEU A 105 -6.42 -2.20 -3.18
N ALA A 106 -5.18 -2.61 -3.43
CA ALA A 106 -4.21 -2.94 -2.39
C ALA A 106 -3.99 -1.75 -1.44
N TYR A 107 -3.84 -0.55 -2.01
CA TYR A 107 -3.64 0.68 -1.26
C TYR A 107 -4.82 1.01 -0.36
N SER A 108 -6.06 0.91 -0.85
CA SER A 108 -7.27 1.19 -0.06
C SER A 108 -7.45 0.22 1.10
N PHE A 109 -7.18 -1.08 0.92
CA PHE A 109 -7.17 -2.02 2.05
C PHE A 109 -6.10 -1.66 3.08
N LEU A 110 -4.92 -1.27 2.63
CA LEU A 110 -3.79 -1.02 3.51
C LEU A 110 -3.95 0.29 4.31
N SER A 111 -4.46 1.35 3.69
CA SER A 111 -4.74 2.62 4.36
C SER A 111 -5.83 2.45 5.41
N GLY A 112 -6.95 1.80 5.07
CA GLY A 112 -8.06 1.60 6.00
C GLY A 112 -7.75 0.55 7.07
N ALA A 113 -7.52 -0.71 6.68
CA ALA A 113 -7.38 -1.82 7.62
C ALA A 113 -6.11 -1.72 8.46
N GLY A 114 -5.02 -1.17 7.89
CA GLY A 114 -3.74 -1.02 8.58
C GLY A 114 -3.78 0.01 9.70
N GLU A 115 -4.34 1.18 9.42
CA GLU A 115 -4.46 2.25 10.42
C GLU A 115 -5.45 1.87 11.52
N ALA A 116 -6.58 1.28 11.14
CA ALA A 116 -7.55 0.78 12.10
C ALA A 116 -6.94 -0.33 12.98
N LEU A 117 -6.24 -1.31 12.42
CA LEU A 117 -5.57 -2.36 13.21
C LEU A 117 -4.58 -1.77 14.23
N MET A 118 -3.83 -0.75 13.84
CA MET A 118 -2.90 -0.07 14.73
C MET A 118 -3.63 0.65 15.86
N TYR A 119 -4.70 1.39 15.53
CA TYR A 119 -5.53 2.09 16.50
C TYR A 119 -6.12 1.12 17.53
N ASP A 120 -6.77 0.03 17.08
CA ASP A 120 -7.32 -1.00 17.98
C ASP A 120 -6.23 -1.69 18.82
N THR A 121 -5.05 -1.89 18.25
CA THR A 121 -3.91 -2.49 18.98
C THR A 121 -3.50 -1.60 20.15
N LEU A 122 -3.42 -0.29 19.92
CA LEU A 122 -3.08 0.68 20.97
C LEU A 122 -4.20 0.91 21.96
N HIS A 123 -5.46 0.90 21.49
CA HIS A 123 -6.63 0.94 22.34
C HIS A 123 -6.63 -0.24 23.33
N ASN A 124 -6.42 -1.47 22.85
CA ASN A 124 -6.33 -2.66 23.71
C ASN A 124 -5.08 -2.71 24.61
N LEU A 125 -4.13 -1.79 24.44
CA LEU A 125 -2.95 -1.65 25.28
C LEU A 125 -3.05 -0.44 26.22
N ASP A 126 -4.17 0.30 26.22
CA ASP A 126 -4.35 1.57 26.93
C ASP A 126 -3.29 2.63 26.55
N ARG A 127 -2.90 2.66 25.27
CA ARG A 127 -1.80 3.49 24.71
C ARG A 127 -2.21 4.28 23.47
N VAL A 128 -3.48 4.69 23.36
CA VAL A 128 -3.98 5.42 22.19
C VAL A 128 -3.21 6.73 21.96
N ASP A 129 -2.79 7.40 23.05
CA ASP A 129 -1.99 8.64 22.99
C ASP A 129 -0.63 8.46 22.30
N ASP A 130 -0.11 7.23 22.24
CA ASP A 130 1.13 6.92 21.53
C ASP A 130 0.92 6.81 20.00
N TYR A 131 -0.33 6.79 19.50
CA TYR A 131 -0.62 6.57 18.08
C TYR A 131 0.11 7.55 17.16
N PRO A 132 0.07 8.88 17.36
CA PRO A 132 0.77 9.82 16.49
C PRO A 132 2.29 9.57 16.46
N LYS A 133 2.86 9.22 17.60
CA LYS A 133 4.30 8.95 17.74
C LYS A 133 4.70 7.65 17.04
N ILE A 134 3.90 6.59 17.17
CA ILE A 134 4.14 5.29 16.55
C ILE A 134 3.92 5.38 15.04
N ALA A 135 2.82 5.98 14.60
CA ALA A 135 2.51 6.20 13.20
C ALA A 135 3.57 7.07 12.52
N GLY A 136 4.01 8.16 13.17
CA GLY A 136 5.08 9.02 12.68
C GLY A 136 6.41 8.27 12.54
N ARG A 137 6.81 7.48 13.54
CA ARG A 137 8.02 6.63 13.46
C ARG A 137 7.93 5.59 12.34
N ALA A 138 6.79 4.92 12.21
CA ALA A 138 6.57 3.97 11.12
C ALA A 138 6.61 4.64 9.74
N GLN A 139 6.10 5.88 9.63
CA GLN A 139 6.19 6.68 8.42
C GLN A 139 7.64 7.07 8.10
N SER A 140 8.42 7.51 9.08
CA SER A 140 9.84 7.83 8.90
C SER A 140 10.66 6.61 8.50
N LEU A 141 10.46 5.47 9.18
CA LEU A 141 11.09 4.20 8.81
C LEU A 141 10.71 3.79 7.38
N GLY A 142 9.44 3.96 7.02
CA GLY A 142 8.97 3.67 5.68
C GLY A 142 9.64 4.53 4.61
N LEU A 143 9.83 5.82 4.86
CA LEU A 143 10.53 6.73 3.95
C LEU A 143 12.02 6.39 3.83
N ILE A 144 12.72 6.16 4.93
CA ILE A 144 14.15 5.83 4.93
C ILE A 144 14.39 4.49 4.21
N GLY A 145 13.59 3.47 4.53
CA GLY A 145 13.68 2.17 3.87
C GLY A 145 13.40 2.25 2.38
N ASN A 146 12.40 3.06 1.99
CA ASN A 146 12.12 3.34 0.59
C ASN A 146 13.34 4.00 -0.11
N THR A 147 13.87 5.09 0.42
CA THR A 147 15.04 5.77 -0.17
C THR A 147 16.23 4.83 -0.31
N ALA A 148 16.50 4.00 0.70
CA ALA A 148 17.57 3.01 0.63
C ALA A 148 17.34 1.97 -0.48
N LEU A 149 16.11 1.51 -0.68
CA LEU A 149 15.75 0.57 -1.76
C LEU A 149 15.91 1.22 -3.15
N VAL A 150 15.49 2.48 -3.31
CA VAL A 150 15.68 3.21 -4.58
C VAL A 150 17.17 3.38 -4.92
N LEU A 151 18.03 3.63 -3.92
CA LEU A 151 19.48 3.76 -4.13
C LEU A 151 20.18 2.47 -4.57
N LEU A 152 19.53 1.31 -4.41
CA LEU A 152 20.09 0.00 -4.81
C LEU A 152 19.80 -0.38 -6.26
N VAL A 153 18.94 0.38 -6.96
CA VAL A 153 18.52 0.15 -8.35
C VAL A 153 19.15 1.19 -9.25
#